data_AF-A0A7X8ZUE1-F1
#
_entry.id   AF-A0A7X8ZUE1-F1
#
_cell.length_a   1.000
_cell.length_b   1.000
_cell.length_c   1.000
_cell.angle_alpha   90.00
_cell.angle_beta   90.00
_cell.angle_gamma   90.00
#
_symmetry.space_group_name_H-M   'P 1'
#
loop_
_entity.id
_entity.type
_entity.pdbx_description
1 polymer ?
#
loop_
_entity_poly.entity_id
_entity_poly.type
_entity_poly.pdbx_seq_one_letter_code
_entity_poly.pdbx_strand_id
1 'polypeptide(L)' 'MFGLIVHGGCHDLEPAELDKISANDGVKTYGAIGYEMLSEGCAAIDVVEKVITMMEDDPIFDAGTGSFRNLNGV' A
#
# COMPACT_ATOMS: atom_id res chain seq x y z
N MET A 1 19.16 12.71 -6.10
CA MET A 1 18.15 13.00 -5.05
C MET A 1 16.85 12.38 -5.52
N PHE A 2 16.16 11.66 -4.64
CA PHE A 2 14.90 10.97 -4.94
C PHE A 2 13.87 11.27 -3.85
N GLY A 3 12.60 10.98 -4.16
CA GLY A 3 11.50 10.97 -3.21
C GLY A 3 10.55 9.84 -3.56
N LEU A 4 9.89 9.29 -2.54
CA LEU A 4 8.90 8.23 -2.69
C LEU A 4 7.64 8.63 -1.95
N ILE A 5 6.49 8.46 -2.60
CA ILE A 5 5.16 8.69 -2.03
C ILE A 5 4.37 7.40 -2.24
N VAL A 6 3.71 6.94 -1.18
CA VAL A 6 2.89 5.71 -1.16
C VAL A 6 1.56 6.06 -0.50
N HIS A 7 0.45 5.55 -1.02
CA HIS A 7 -0.88 5.71 -0.41
C HIS A 7 -1.65 4.38 -0.43
N GLY A 8 -2.51 4.18 0.57
CA GLY A 8 -3.40 3.02 0.67
C GLY A 8 -4.84 3.29 0.22
N GLY A 9 -5.13 4.49 -0.28
CA GLY A 9 -6.49 4.96 -0.58
C GLY A 9 -6.88 6.14 0.31
N CYS A 10 -8.00 6.77 0.00
CA CYS A 10 -8.58 7.86 0.77
C CYS A 10 -10.09 7.64 0.87
N HIS A 11 -10.62 7.56 2.09
CA HIS A 11 -12.03 7.34 2.32
C HIS A 11 -12.48 8.03 3.61
N ASP A 12 -13.77 8.38 3.66
CA ASP A 12 -14.43 8.72 4.90
C ASP A 12 -14.64 7.43 5.68
N LEU A 13 -13.80 7.21 6.69
CA LEU A 13 -13.78 6.00 7.50
C LEU A 13 -14.59 6.21 8.77
N GLU A 14 -15.43 5.26 9.11
CA GLU A 14 -16.04 5.21 10.43
C GLU A 14 -14.97 4.92 11.49
N PRO A 15 -15.13 5.35 12.76
CA PRO A 15 -14.12 5.19 13.81
C PRO A 15 -13.60 3.74 14.00
N ALA A 16 -14.48 2.74 13.84
CA ALA A 16 -14.10 1.34 13.96
C ALA A 16 -13.23 0.84 12.78
N GLU A 17 -13.33 1.47 11.61
CA GLU A 17 -12.50 1.17 10.44
C GLU A 17 -11.14 1.87 10.57
N LEU A 18 -11.13 3.09 11.12
CA LEU A 18 -9.91 3.80 11.51
C LEU A 18 -9.06 2.98 12.47
N ASP A 19 -9.64 2.34 13.49
CA ASP A 19 -8.87 1.51 14.43
C ASP A 19 -8.21 0.31 13.74
N LYS A 20 -8.92 -0.35 12.81
CA LYS A 20 -8.38 -1.47 12.03
C LYS A 20 -7.25 -1.04 11.10
N ILE A 21 -7.44 0.08 10.39
CA ILE A 21 -6.46 0.60 9.44
C ILE A 21 -5.25 1.15 10.18
N SER A 22 -5.46 1.87 11.30
CA SER A 22 -4.37 2.43 12.12
C SER A 22 -3.54 1.35 12.80
N ALA A 23 -4.11 0.16 13.04
CA ALA A 23 -3.36 -1.00 13.53
C ALA A 23 -2.46 -1.62 12.44
N ASN A 24 -2.72 -1.36 11.16
CA ASN A 24 -1.89 -1.80 10.04
C ASN A 24 -0.99 -0.66 9.59
N ASP A 25 0.30 -0.77 9.91
CA ASP A 25 1.35 0.16 9.48
C ASP A 25 1.81 -0.07 8.02
N GLY A 26 0.99 -0.66 7.15
CA GLY A 26 1.37 -1.16 5.83
C GLY A 26 1.97 -0.08 4.93
N VAL A 27 1.32 1.08 4.80
CA VAL A 27 1.86 2.20 3.99
C VAL A 27 3.23 2.63 4.48
N LYS A 28 3.42 2.71 5.80
CA LYS A 28 4.70 3.09 6.42
C LYS A 28 5.76 2.00 6.21
N THR A 29 5.38 0.74 6.40
CA THR A 29 6.25 -0.43 6.27
C THR A 29 6.73 -0.60 4.83
N TYR A 30 5.81 -0.66 3.87
CA TYR A 30 6.14 -0.88 2.46
C TYR A 30 6.82 0.35 1.84
N GLY A 31 6.42 1.56 2.26
CA GLY A 31 7.12 2.79 1.87
C GLY A 31 8.56 2.85 2.38
N ALA A 32 8.83 2.38 3.61
CA ALA A 32 10.20 2.31 4.14
C ALA A 32 11.07 1.33 3.34
N ILE A 33 10.54 0.16 2.98
CA ILE A 33 11.22 -0.81 2.11
C ILE A 33 11.56 -0.19 0.75
N GLY A 34 10.58 0.49 0.13
CA GLY A 34 10.83 1.15 -1.16
C GLY A 34 11.86 2.28 -1.07
N TYR A 35 11.87 3.04 0.03
CA TYR A 35 12.86 4.09 0.26
C TYR A 35 14.27 3.51 0.44
N GLU A 36 14.40 2.38 1.13
CA GLU A 36 15.66 1.65 1.27
C GLU A 36 16.15 1.17 -0.11
N MET A 37 15.30 0.54 -0.92
CA MET A 37 15.67 0.13 -2.28
C MET A 37 16.14 1.29 -3.16
N LEU A 38 15.49 2.46 -3.10
CA LEU A 38 15.96 3.67 -3.81
C LEU A 38 17.32 4.14 -3.28
N SER A 39 17.54 4.04 -1.97
CA SER A 39 18.81 4.38 -1.33
C SER A 39 19.96 3.46 -1.79
N GLU A 40 19.65 2.21 -2.11
CA GLU A 40 20.59 1.22 -2.67
C GLU A 40 20.82 1.37 -4.18
N GLY A 41 20.09 2.28 -4.85
CA GLY A 41 20.25 2.56 -6.27
C GLY A 41 19.41 1.68 -7.20
N CYS A 42 18.40 0.98 -6.68
CA CYS A 42 17.42 0.27 -7.51
C CYS A 42 16.69 1.24 -8.45
N ALA A 43 16.29 0.74 -9.63
CA ALA A 43 15.55 1.56 -10.59
C ALA A 43 14.17 1.89 -10.03
N ALA A 44 13.73 3.14 -10.22
CA ALA A 44 12.46 3.61 -9.66
C ALA A 44 11.26 2.75 -10.09
N ILE A 45 11.29 2.20 -11.31
CA ILE A 45 10.23 1.32 -11.81
C ILE A 45 10.14 0.01 -11.02
N ASP A 46 11.27 -0.62 -10.71
CA ASP A 46 11.32 -1.87 -9.94
C ASP A 46 10.89 -1.62 -8.48
N VAL A 47 11.25 -0.46 -7.93
CA VAL A 47 10.85 -0.07 -6.58
C VAL A 47 9.34 0.09 -6.49
N VAL A 48 8.72 0.87 -7.38
CA VAL A 48 7.26 1.10 -7.31
C VAL A 48 6.50 -0.19 -7.57
N GLU A 49 6.95 -1.04 -8.49
CA GLU A 49 6.36 -2.36 -8.72
C GLU A 49 6.42 -3.19 -7.43
N LYS A 50 7.61 -3.30 -6.81
CA LYS A 50 7.78 -4.10 -5.58
C LYS A 50 6.90 -3.61 -4.43
N VAL A 51 6.83 -2.29 -4.22
CA VAL A 51 5.99 -1.68 -3.17
C VAL A 51 4.52 -1.95 -3.43
N ILE A 52 4.04 -1.75 -4.66
CA ILE A 52 2.63 -1.96 -5.00
C ILE A 52 2.24 -3.44 -4.91
N THR A 53 3.09 -4.37 -5.36
CA THR A 53 2.80 -5.81 -5.20
C THR A 53 2.65 -6.22 -3.74
N MET A 54 3.50 -5.71 -2.84
CA MET A 54 3.34 -5.98 -1.40
C MET A 54 2.03 -5.42 -0.84
N MET A 55 1.59 -4.27 -1.36
CA MET A 55 0.30 -3.68 -0.97
C MET A 55 -0.90 -4.44 -1.56
N GLU A 56 -0.79 -4.96 -2.78
CA GLU A 56 -1.82 -5.82 -3.40
C GLU A 56 -1.95 -7.18 -2.69
N ASP A 57 -0.85 -7.69 -2.12
CA ASP A 57 -0.85 -8.93 -1.33
C ASP A 57 -1.41 -8.73 0.10
N ASP A 58 -1.38 -7.50 0.64
CA ASP A 58 -1.94 -7.19 1.96
C ASP A 58 -3.48 -6.97 1.85
N PRO A 59 -4.29 -7.86 2.45
CA PRO A 59 -5.74 -7.81 2.32
C PRO A 59 -6.41 -6.59 2.95
N ILE A 60 -5.66 -5.72 3.66
CA ILE A 60 -6.24 -4.48 4.18
C ILE A 60 -6.47 -3.43 3.11
N PHE A 61 -5.72 -3.46 2.01
CA PHE A 61 -5.85 -2.48 0.93
C PHE A 61 -6.88 -2.96 -0.09
N ASP A 62 -7.66 -2.01 -0.62
CA ASP A 62 -8.57 -2.26 -1.73
C ASP A 62 -7.80 -2.37 -3.06
N ALA A 63 -6.98 -3.40 -3.16
CA ALA A 63 -6.16 -3.76 -4.31
C ALA A 63 -5.82 -5.26 -4.23
N GLY A 64 -5.66 -5.91 -5.38
CA GLY A 64 -5.28 -7.33 -5.45
C GLY A 64 -6.13 -8.24 -4.56
N THR A 65 -5.51 -8.80 -3.52
CA THR A 65 -6.12 -9.74 -2.57
C THR A 65 -7.28 -9.11 -1.78
N GLY A 66 -7.17 -7.84 -1.42
CA GLY A 66 -8.18 -7.12 -0.63
C GLY A 66 -9.25 -6.42 -1.46
N SER A 67 -9.23 -6.56 -2.79
CA SER A 67 -10.13 -5.84 -3.69
C SER A 67 -11.61 -6.01 -3.34
N PHE A 68 -12.32 -4.89 -3.32
CA PHE A 68 -13.74 -4.86 -3.12
C PHE A 68 -14.46 -5.45 -4.33
N ARG A 69 -15.54 -6.18 -4.04
CA ARG A 69 -16.36 -6.82 -5.05
C ARG A 69 -17.21 -5.78 -5.77
N ASN A 70 -17.42 -6.00 -7.06
CA ASN A 70 -18.42 -5.27 -7.83
C ASN A 70 -19.85 -5.70 -7.44
N LEU A 71 -20.86 -5.10 -8.08
CA LEU A 71 -22.28 -5.38 -7.82
C LEU A 71 -22.67 -6.85 -8.01
N ASN A 72 -21.96 -7.59 -8.87
CA ASN A 72 -22.21 -9.01 -9.11
C ASN A 72 -21.54 -9.90 -8.05
N GLY A 73 -20.89 -9.30 -7.04
CA GLY A 73 -20.12 -10.01 -6.04
C GLY A 73 -18.84 -10.60 -6.59
N VAL A 74 -18.30 -10.09 -7.71
CA VAL A 74 -17.02 -10.53 -8.29
C VAL A 74 -15.95 -9.49 -8.01
#